data_AF-A0A353BY87-F1
#
_entry.id   AF-A0A353BY87-F1
#
_cell.length_a   1.000
_cell.length_b   1.000
_cell.length_c   1.000
_cell.angle_alpha   90.00
_cell.angle_beta   90.00
_cell.angle_gamma   90.00
#
_symmetry.space_group_name_H-M   'P 1'
#
loop_
_entity.id
_entity.type
_entity.pdbx_description
1 polymer ?
#
loop_
_entity_poly.entity_id
_entity_poly.type
_entity_poly.pdbx_seq_one_letter_code
_entity_poly.pdbx_strand_id
1 'polypeptide(L)'
;MKSLLRHLGTLFLKIAKAAGLVRLKVFYQLLIVIGVMIVFLGFQAFSNDQIIITMQKTNQSVFADNAARSADVSQMKQDIAKLQTAYLLEVGDDSVGYSVTSIADRLTPFKWADKESQKNISDDLVLIQKLLNDTPTRVNFEQLRDIILQLSIQIGKIETNLNSSTMESLMKNDYFLRQSRAMGIIILTISALFSLLLGVVIVNSIAIPLKQVETAAKLVAVGDLSHNITAIGSPEILGVVAGLNQAINGLRELVSNINSQSEILFKASQELKSASSETGHSAAEVAKA
;
A
#
# COMPACT_ATOMS: atom_id res chain seq x y z
N MET A 1 -13.47 -17.14 15.40
CA MET A 1 -12.91 -16.96 14.04
C MET A 1 -13.80 -17.52 12.91
N LYS A 2 -14.23 -18.80 12.94
CA LYS A 2 -15.11 -19.40 11.90
C LYS A 2 -16.46 -18.68 11.69
N SER A 3 -17.06 -18.12 12.75
CA SER A 3 -18.34 -17.38 12.68
C SER A 3 -18.21 -16.04 11.94
N LEU A 4 -17.19 -15.23 12.27
CA LEU A 4 -16.90 -13.96 11.60
C LEU A 4 -16.57 -14.13 10.11
N LEU A 5 -15.80 -15.16 9.77
CA LEU A 5 -15.48 -15.51 8.38
C LEU A 5 -16.72 -15.87 7.57
N ARG A 6 -17.65 -16.62 8.16
CA ARG A 6 -18.94 -16.93 7.50
C ARG A 6 -19.80 -15.68 7.34
N HIS A 7 -19.82 -14.79 8.33
CA HIS A 7 -20.63 -13.56 8.27
C HIS A 7 -20.09 -12.54 7.26
N LEU A 8 -18.77 -12.33 7.20
CA LEU A 8 -18.15 -11.52 6.14
C LEU A 8 -18.39 -12.15 4.76
N GLY A 9 -18.26 -13.47 4.65
CA GLY A 9 -18.48 -14.18 3.41
C GLY A 9 -19.90 -14.02 2.88
N THR A 10 -20.92 -14.06 3.75
CA THR A 10 -22.33 -13.88 3.34
C THR A 10 -22.67 -12.42 3.00
N LEU A 11 -22.12 -11.44 3.71
CA LEU A 11 -22.25 -10.02 3.37
C LEU A 11 -21.62 -9.71 2.02
N PHE A 12 -20.41 -10.19 1.78
CA PHE A 12 -19.77 -10.03 0.49
C PHE A 12 -20.54 -10.78 -0.61
N LEU A 13 -21.06 -11.98 -0.35
CA LEU A 13 -21.89 -12.68 -1.33
C LEU A 13 -23.11 -11.85 -1.74
N LYS A 14 -23.74 -11.15 -0.78
CA LYS A 14 -24.86 -10.23 -1.09
C LYS A 14 -24.39 -9.08 -1.96
N ILE A 15 -23.24 -8.46 -1.65
CA ILE A 15 -22.67 -7.35 -2.43
C ILE A 15 -22.24 -7.82 -3.83
N ALA A 16 -21.54 -8.95 -3.94
CA ALA A 16 -21.11 -9.52 -5.21
C ALA A 16 -22.29 -9.96 -6.08
N LYS A 17 -23.38 -10.45 -5.45
CA LYS A 17 -24.62 -10.78 -6.15
C LYS A 17 -25.36 -9.53 -6.60
N ALA A 18 -25.37 -8.46 -5.79
CA ALA A 18 -25.92 -7.16 -6.15
C ALA A 18 -25.13 -6.46 -7.25
N ALA A 19 -23.81 -6.58 -7.25
CA ALA A 19 -22.90 -6.05 -8.26
C ALA A 19 -22.84 -6.90 -9.55
N GLY A 20 -23.58 -8.02 -9.61
CA GLY A 20 -23.57 -8.93 -10.75
C GLY A 20 -22.28 -9.74 -10.93
N LEU A 21 -21.29 -9.60 -10.04
CA LEU A 21 -20.00 -10.27 -10.12
C LEU A 21 -20.13 -11.78 -10.25
N VAL A 22 -21.07 -12.38 -9.51
CA VAL A 22 -21.29 -13.84 -9.48
C VAL A 22 -21.74 -14.40 -10.83
N ARG A 23 -22.34 -13.56 -11.71
CA ARG A 23 -22.78 -13.97 -13.06
C ARG A 23 -21.69 -13.86 -14.11
N LEU A 24 -20.56 -13.21 -13.81
CA LEU A 24 -19.42 -13.12 -14.71
C LEU A 24 -18.67 -14.46 -14.78
N LYS A 25 -18.01 -14.69 -15.92
CA LYS A 25 -17.00 -15.75 -16.05
C LYS A 25 -15.98 -15.64 -14.93
N VAL A 26 -15.54 -16.78 -14.39
CA VAL A 26 -14.54 -16.83 -13.30
C VAL A 26 -13.30 -16.00 -13.65
N PHE A 27 -12.87 -16.08 -14.92
CA PHE A 27 -11.73 -15.32 -15.42
C PHE A 27 -11.88 -13.81 -15.19
N TYR A 28 -13.05 -13.24 -15.52
CA TYR A 28 -13.30 -11.82 -15.31
C TYR A 28 -13.44 -11.45 -13.83
N GLN A 29 -13.95 -12.35 -12.98
CA GLN A 29 -13.96 -12.13 -11.54
C GLN A 29 -12.54 -12.00 -10.98
N LEU A 30 -11.64 -12.91 -11.38
CA LEU A 30 -10.23 -12.86 -10.99
C LEU A 30 -9.56 -11.59 -11.52
N LEU A 31 -9.81 -11.24 -12.78
CA LEU A 31 -9.22 -10.07 -13.42
C LEU A 31 -9.68 -8.76 -12.76
N ILE A 32 -10.95 -8.65 -12.36
CA ILE A 32 -11.45 -7.48 -11.61
C ILE A 32 -10.73 -7.36 -10.28
N VAL A 33 -10.59 -8.45 -9.51
CA VAL A 33 -9.93 -8.37 -8.20
C VAL A 33 -8.43 -8.08 -8.35
N ILE A 34 -7.75 -8.71 -9.30
CA ILE A 34 -6.35 -8.43 -9.61
C ILE A 34 -6.19 -6.97 -10.05
N GLY A 35 -7.08 -6.46 -10.91
CA GLY A 35 -7.08 -5.07 -11.35
C GLY A 35 -7.23 -4.09 -10.17
N VAL A 36 -8.19 -4.35 -9.27
CA VAL A 36 -8.36 -3.57 -8.04
C VAL A 36 -7.11 -3.63 -7.16
N MET A 37 -6.49 -4.80 -7.01
CA MET A 37 -5.23 -4.93 -6.25
C MET A 37 -4.08 -4.16 -6.89
N ILE A 38 -3.92 -4.22 -8.22
CA ILE A 38 -2.85 -3.48 -8.92
C ILE A 38 -3.04 -1.97 -8.77
N VAL A 39 -4.28 -1.47 -8.93
CA VAL A 39 -4.59 -0.05 -8.72
C VAL A 39 -4.24 0.36 -7.30
N PHE A 40 -4.59 -0.47 -6.32
CA PHE A 40 -4.33 -0.20 -4.91
C PHE A 40 -2.83 -0.22 -4.58
N LEU A 41 -2.08 -1.19 -5.12
CA LEU A 41 -0.62 -1.28 -4.98
C LEU A 41 0.10 -0.12 -5.70
N GLY A 42 -0.39 0.31 -6.85
CA GLY A 42 0.13 1.48 -7.56
C GLY A 42 -0.08 2.77 -6.75
N PHE A 43 -1.28 2.95 -6.21
CA PHE A 43 -1.57 4.08 -5.32
C PHE A 43 -0.71 4.04 -4.04
N GLN A 44 -0.45 2.86 -3.49
CA GLN A 44 0.47 2.67 -2.37
C GLN A 44 1.89 3.11 -2.73
N ALA A 45 2.43 2.61 -3.84
CA ALA A 45 3.79 2.91 -4.28
C ALA A 45 3.96 4.42 -4.51
N PHE A 46 3.02 5.05 -5.21
CA PHE A 46 3.00 6.49 -5.43
C PHE A 46 2.98 7.28 -4.11
N SER A 47 2.09 6.93 -3.20
CA SER A 47 1.97 7.63 -1.91
C SER A 47 3.23 7.49 -1.05
N ASN A 48 3.84 6.31 -1.03
CA ASN A 48 5.05 6.06 -0.24
C ASN A 48 6.26 6.78 -0.84
N ASP A 49 6.39 6.79 -2.17
CA ASP A 49 7.45 7.50 -2.88
C ASP A 49 7.40 9.02 -2.61
N GLN A 50 6.21 9.62 -2.66
CA GLN A 50 6.03 11.04 -2.34
C GLN A 50 6.46 11.39 -0.90
N ILE A 51 6.16 10.53 0.07
CA ILE A 51 6.58 10.72 1.46
C ILE A 51 8.10 10.65 1.57
N ILE A 52 8.74 9.67 0.93
CA ILE A 52 10.21 9.50 0.96
C ILE A 52 10.91 10.70 0.31
N ILE A 53 10.45 11.15 -0.86
CA ILE A 53 11.03 12.31 -1.56
C ILE A 53 10.86 13.59 -0.72
N THR A 54 9.70 13.79 -0.12
CA THR A 54 9.44 14.96 0.74
C THR A 54 10.33 14.95 1.98
N MET A 55 10.50 13.78 2.61
CA MET A 55 11.38 13.59 3.76
C MET A 55 12.86 13.80 3.40
N GLN A 56 13.33 13.24 2.28
CA GLN A 56 14.71 13.40 1.84
C GLN A 56 15.03 14.83 1.44
N LYS A 57 14.16 15.51 0.67
CA LYS A 57 14.36 16.91 0.29
C LYS A 57 14.40 17.82 1.52
N THR A 58 13.45 17.64 2.45
CA THR A 58 13.38 18.45 3.67
C THR A 58 14.61 18.22 4.55
N ASN A 59 15.06 16.97 4.71
CA ASN A 59 16.28 16.70 5.46
C ASN A 59 17.51 17.30 4.77
N GLN A 60 17.73 17.00 3.49
CA GLN A 60 18.98 17.37 2.85
C GLN A 60 19.15 18.90 2.74
N SER A 61 18.11 19.65 2.39
CA SER A 61 18.21 21.11 2.30
C SER A 61 18.31 21.76 3.67
N VAL A 62 17.46 21.40 4.63
CA VAL A 62 17.47 22.04 5.95
C VAL A 62 18.77 21.74 6.70
N PHE A 63 19.28 20.51 6.64
CA PHE A 63 20.53 20.17 7.33
C PHE A 63 21.77 20.76 6.66
N ALA A 64 21.89 20.66 5.33
CA ALA A 64 23.05 21.20 4.64
C ALA A 64 23.09 22.74 4.71
N ASP A 65 21.94 23.39 4.50
CA ASP A 65 21.85 24.84 4.57
C ASP A 65 22.07 25.33 6.01
N ASN A 66 21.47 24.69 7.02
CA ASN A 66 21.68 25.11 8.40
C ASN A 66 23.10 24.85 8.90
N ALA A 67 23.77 23.79 8.45
CA ALA A 67 25.18 23.57 8.77
C ALA A 67 26.07 24.70 8.22
N ALA A 68 25.87 25.12 6.97
CA ALA A 68 26.59 26.24 6.37
C ALA A 68 26.29 27.56 7.11
N ARG A 69 25.01 27.84 7.41
CA ARG A 69 24.60 29.06 8.15
C ARG A 69 25.14 29.08 9.59
N SER A 70 25.18 27.92 10.25
CA SER A 70 25.77 27.78 11.60
C SER A 70 27.30 27.98 11.58
N ALA A 71 27.97 27.56 10.51
CA ALA A 71 29.38 27.85 10.29
C ALA A 71 29.63 29.34 10.11
N ASP A 72 28.81 30.05 9.32
CA ASP A 72 28.89 31.52 9.17
C ASP A 72 28.74 32.23 10.52
N VAL A 73 27.75 31.83 11.33
CA VAL A 73 27.53 32.38 12.68
C VAL A 73 28.73 32.13 13.57
N SER A 74 29.28 30.92 13.55
CA SER A 74 30.46 30.55 14.35
C SER A 74 31.69 31.36 13.95
N GLN A 75 31.89 31.54 12.64
CA GLN A 75 32.99 32.34 12.09
C GLN A 75 32.87 33.81 12.53
N MET A 76 31.68 34.41 12.41
CA MET A 76 31.44 35.79 12.83
C MET A 76 31.70 35.98 14.33
N LYS A 77 31.26 35.05 15.18
CA LYS A 77 31.57 35.08 16.63
C LYS A 77 33.07 35.02 16.90
N GLN A 78 33.82 34.19 16.16
CA GLN A 78 35.27 34.13 16.31
C GLN A 78 35.95 35.43 15.87
N ASP A 79 35.52 36.02 14.76
CA ASP A 79 36.07 37.28 14.28
C ASP A 79 35.75 38.44 15.25
N ILE A 80 34.56 38.47 15.85
CA ILE A 80 34.21 39.41 16.93
C ILE A 80 35.12 39.23 18.15
N ALA A 81 35.36 37.99 18.60
CA ALA A 81 36.25 37.72 19.73
C ALA A 81 37.70 38.13 19.44
N LYS A 82 38.18 37.87 18.21
CA LYS A 82 39.50 38.33 17.75
C LYS A 82 39.58 39.85 17.67
N LEU A 83 38.53 40.52 17.19
CA LEU A 83 38.44 41.98 17.13
C LEU A 83 38.57 42.59 18.52
N GLN A 84 37.80 42.09 19.49
CA GLN A 84 37.85 42.56 20.87
C GLN A 84 39.24 42.36 21.50
N THR A 85 39.86 41.21 21.24
CA THR A 85 41.22 40.90 21.74
C THR A 85 42.26 41.81 21.10
N ALA A 86 42.20 42.02 19.79
CA ALA A 86 43.16 42.84 19.06
C ALA A 86 43.04 44.32 19.45
N TYR A 87 41.82 44.83 19.60
CA TYR A 87 41.60 46.21 20.05
C TYR A 87 42.09 46.43 21.49
N LEU A 88 41.92 45.45 22.38
CA LEU A 88 42.44 45.54 23.75
C LEU A 88 43.96 45.63 23.79
N LEU A 89 44.66 44.86 22.94
CA LEU A 89 46.12 44.90 22.82
C LEU A 89 46.60 46.26 22.29
N GLU A 90 45.88 46.84 21.33
CA GLU A 90 46.21 48.16 20.77
C GLU A 90 46.02 49.29 21.79
N VAL A 91 45.03 49.20 22.68
CA VAL A 91 44.88 50.12 23.82
C VAL A 91 46.00 49.96 24.87
N GLY A 92 46.63 48.79 24.93
CA GLY A 92 47.71 48.46 25.86
C GLY A 92 49.12 48.87 25.42
N ASP A 93 49.27 49.49 24.24
CA ASP A 93 50.56 49.81 23.58
C ASP A 93 51.43 48.58 23.23
N ASP A 94 50.83 47.38 23.24
CA ASP A 94 51.42 46.15 22.73
C ASP A 94 51.11 46.02 21.23
N SER A 95 51.86 46.72 20.40
CA SER A 95 51.67 46.77 18.94
C SER A 95 52.08 45.46 18.23
N VAL A 96 51.32 44.40 18.49
CA VAL A 96 51.44 43.12 17.79
C VAL A 96 50.59 43.18 16.52
N GLY A 97 51.21 43.61 15.41
CA GLY A 97 50.95 43.34 13.97
C GLY A 97 49.59 42.90 13.39
N TYR A 98 48.48 42.88 14.15
CA TYR A 98 47.15 42.53 13.69
C TYR A 98 46.38 43.82 13.41
N SER A 99 46.15 44.09 12.14
CA SER A 99 45.30 45.21 11.72
C SER A 99 43.86 44.92 12.16
N VAL A 100 43.40 45.64 13.19
CA VAL A 100 42.02 45.55 13.71
C VAL A 100 40.99 45.85 12.61
N THR A 101 41.34 46.76 11.70
CA THR A 101 40.55 47.08 10.50
C THR A 101 40.38 45.88 9.57
N SER A 102 41.42 45.06 9.36
CA SER A 102 41.31 43.84 8.54
C SER A 102 40.37 42.77 9.13
N ILE A 103 40.16 42.77 10.45
CA ILE A 103 39.20 41.87 11.12
C ILE A 103 37.80 42.43 10.96
N ALA A 104 37.64 43.74 11.16
CA ALA A 104 36.36 44.44 10.99
C ALA A 104 35.82 44.32 9.55
N ASP A 105 36.68 44.41 8.54
CA ASP A 105 36.28 44.28 7.13
C ASP A 105 35.73 42.89 6.76
N ARG A 106 36.09 41.84 7.53
CA ARG A 106 35.53 40.50 7.34
C ARG A 106 34.15 40.34 7.96
N LEU A 107 33.78 41.20 8.91
CA LEU A 107 32.47 41.18 9.53
C LEU A 107 31.47 41.75 8.54
N THR A 108 30.56 40.89 8.06
CA THR A 108 29.54 41.27 7.10
C THR A 108 28.18 40.73 7.55
N PRO A 109 27.07 41.42 7.25
CA PRO A 109 25.74 40.91 7.55
C PRO A 109 25.49 39.58 6.85
N PHE A 110 24.87 38.63 7.56
CA PHE A 110 24.49 37.36 6.97
C PHE A 110 23.47 37.57 5.85
N LYS A 111 23.87 37.31 4.60
CA LYS A 111 22.99 37.48 3.42
C LYS A 111 21.70 36.65 3.49
N TRP A 112 21.74 35.53 4.21
CA TRP A 112 20.62 34.62 4.41
C TRP A 112 19.73 34.97 5.61
N ALA A 113 20.14 35.92 6.46
CA ALA A 113 19.29 36.39 7.56
C ALA A 113 18.14 37.26 7.03
N ASP A 114 17.13 37.50 7.86
CA ASP A 114 16.03 38.39 7.49
C ASP A 114 16.50 39.85 7.36
N LYS A 115 15.67 40.68 6.70
CA LYS A 115 16.03 42.08 6.41
C LYS A 115 16.26 42.92 7.66
N GLU A 116 15.56 42.64 8.75
CA GLU A 116 15.70 43.37 10.00
C GLU A 116 17.03 43.01 10.66
N SER A 117 17.35 41.72 10.77
CA SER A 117 18.64 41.24 11.27
C SER A 117 19.82 41.75 10.44
N GLN A 118 19.72 41.74 9.10
CA GLN A 118 20.76 42.29 8.22
C GLN A 118 20.98 43.78 8.47
N LYS A 119 19.90 44.55 8.64
CA LYS A 119 19.97 45.98 8.93
C LYS A 119 20.62 46.22 10.29
N ASN A 120 20.13 45.56 11.35
CA ASN A 120 20.65 45.74 12.71
C ASN A 120 22.15 45.41 12.79
N ILE A 121 22.57 44.30 12.17
CA ILE A 121 23.99 43.94 12.09
C ILE A 121 24.76 45.01 11.31
N SER A 122 24.25 45.47 10.16
CA SER A 122 24.93 46.51 9.39
C SER A 122 25.09 47.81 10.17
N ASP A 123 24.08 48.22 10.93
CA ASP A 123 24.12 49.44 11.75
C ASP A 123 25.21 49.31 12.84
N ASP A 124 25.29 48.16 13.52
CA ASP A 124 26.33 47.88 14.51
C ASP A 124 27.74 47.84 13.89
N LEU A 125 27.88 47.25 12.70
CA LEU A 125 29.17 47.18 11.98
C LEU A 125 29.68 48.55 11.55
N VAL A 126 28.78 49.46 11.13
CA VAL A 126 29.15 50.84 10.80
C VAL A 126 29.62 51.59 12.06
N LEU A 127 28.97 51.37 13.21
CA LEU A 127 29.41 51.95 14.48
C LEU A 127 30.78 51.42 14.90
N ILE A 128 31.01 50.11 14.77
CA ILE A 128 32.33 49.49 15.00
C ILE A 128 33.37 50.15 14.09
N GLN A 129 33.13 50.21 12.79
CA GLN A 129 34.11 50.74 11.84
C GLN A 129 34.41 52.23 12.07
N LYS A 130 33.41 53.02 12.46
CA LYS A 130 33.61 54.41 12.86
C LYS A 130 34.51 54.50 14.09
N LEU A 131 34.27 53.68 15.11
CA LEU A 131 35.02 53.67 16.36
C LEU A 131 36.46 53.18 16.18
N LEU A 132 36.70 52.26 15.25
CA LEU A 132 38.04 51.76 14.91
C LEU A 132 38.92 52.77 14.17
N ASN A 133 38.32 53.79 13.54
CA ASN A 133 39.06 54.88 12.91
C ASN A 133 39.48 55.97 13.91
N ASP A 134 38.89 55.97 15.11
CA ASP A 134 39.26 56.87 16.19
C ASP A 134 40.48 56.34 16.97
N THR A 135 41.20 57.23 17.65
CA THR A 135 42.39 56.84 18.43
C THR A 135 42.02 55.79 19.49
N PRO A 136 42.73 54.65 19.60
CA PRO A 136 42.45 53.63 20.58
C PRO A 136 42.57 54.19 22.02
N THR A 137 41.46 54.17 22.76
CA THR A 137 41.43 54.57 24.18
C THR A 137 40.60 53.60 25.00
N ARG A 138 40.78 53.61 26.32
CA ARG A 138 39.94 52.82 27.25
C ARG A 138 38.45 53.13 27.11
N VAL A 139 38.09 54.39 26.87
CA VAL A 139 36.68 54.80 26.67
C VAL A 139 36.12 54.18 25.38
N ASN A 140 36.89 54.22 24.29
CA ASN A 140 36.48 53.60 23.03
C ASN A 140 36.43 52.07 23.14
N PHE A 141 37.28 51.44 23.96
CA PHE A 141 37.18 50.00 24.24
C PHE A 141 35.89 49.63 24.97
N GLU A 142 35.49 50.41 25.97
CA GLU A 142 34.22 50.19 26.69
C GLU A 142 33.02 50.34 25.73
N GLN A 143 33.04 51.36 24.86
CA GLN A 143 32.02 51.53 23.81
C GLN A 143 32.01 50.39 22.79
N LEU A 144 33.19 49.93 22.33
CA LEU A 144 33.32 48.78 21.45
C LEU A 144 32.72 47.52 22.09
N ARG A 145 33.02 47.29 23.38
CA ARG A 145 32.50 46.15 24.14
C ARG A 145 30.97 46.17 24.18
N ASP A 146 30.37 47.35 24.39
CA ASP A 146 28.92 47.49 24.46
C ASP A 146 28.26 47.24 23.08
N ILE A 147 28.85 47.74 21.99
CA ILE A 147 28.38 47.47 20.63
C ILE A 147 28.54 45.98 20.29
N ILE A 148 29.68 45.37 20.62
CA ILE A 148 29.94 43.93 20.43
C ILE A 148 28.94 43.08 21.24
N LEU A 149 28.58 43.51 22.45
CA LEU A 149 27.58 42.82 23.26
C LEU A 149 26.21 42.83 22.57
N GLN A 150 25.77 43.98 22.06
CA GLN A 150 24.52 44.09 21.30
C GLN A 150 24.54 43.21 20.04
N LEU A 151 25.63 43.28 19.26
CA LEU A 151 25.83 42.46 18.08
C LEU A 151 25.80 40.96 18.42
N SER A 152 26.44 40.56 19.53
CA SER A 152 26.45 39.18 20.01
C SER A 152 25.06 38.68 20.41
N ILE A 153 24.23 39.54 20.99
CA ILE A 153 22.82 39.23 21.31
C ILE A 153 22.02 39.01 20.02
N GLN A 154 22.18 39.89 19.01
CA GLN A 154 21.51 39.74 17.71
C GLN A 154 21.91 38.43 17.02
N ILE A 155 23.21 38.14 16.97
CA ILE A 155 23.74 36.88 16.41
C ILE A 155 23.21 35.67 17.19
N GLY A 156 23.14 35.76 18.53
CA GLY A 156 22.55 34.72 19.37
C GLY A 156 21.08 34.45 19.05
N LYS A 157 20.28 35.51 18.81
CA LYS A 157 18.88 35.37 18.38
C LYS A 157 18.77 34.65 17.03
N ILE A 158 19.63 35.00 16.07
CA ILE A 158 19.68 34.34 14.76
C ILE A 158 20.01 32.85 14.91
N GLU A 159 21.00 32.51 15.74
CA GLU A 159 21.39 31.13 16.03
C GLU A 159 20.25 30.34 16.69
N THR A 160 19.54 30.93 17.66
CA THR A 160 18.38 30.28 18.28
C THR A 160 17.27 30.02 17.28
N ASN A 161 17.02 30.96 16.36
CA ASN A 161 16.02 30.79 15.31
C ASN A 161 16.42 29.67 14.35
N LEU A 162 17.68 29.63 13.88
CA LEU A 162 18.22 28.54 13.05
C LEU A 162 18.04 27.17 13.72
N ASN A 163 18.41 27.06 14.99
CA ASN A 163 18.31 25.81 15.74
C ASN A 163 16.83 25.39 15.92
N SER A 164 15.93 26.34 16.19
CA SER A 164 14.50 26.08 16.35
C SER A 164 13.84 25.59 15.05
N SER A 165 14.18 26.18 13.89
CA SER A 165 13.68 25.73 12.59
C SER A 165 14.22 24.36 12.18
N THR A 166 15.45 24.04 12.59
CA THR A 166 16.04 22.70 12.44
C THR A 166 15.25 21.68 13.26
N MET A 167 14.98 22.00 14.53
CA MET A 167 14.23 21.14 15.43
C MET A 167 12.79 20.93 14.93
N GLU A 168 12.13 21.97 14.43
CA GLU A 168 10.78 21.85 13.85
C GLU A 168 10.78 20.91 12.62
N SER A 169 11.80 21.01 11.78
CA SER A 169 11.95 20.15 10.60
C SER A 169 12.21 18.68 10.99
N LEU A 170 12.99 18.46 12.06
CA LEU A 170 13.19 17.15 12.67
C LEU A 170 11.90 16.55 13.23
N MET A 171 11.09 17.34 13.93
CA MET A 171 9.81 16.88 14.46
C MET A 171 8.78 16.56 13.36
N LYS A 172 8.76 17.32 12.26
CA LYS A 172 7.95 17.00 11.08
C LYS A 172 8.36 15.66 10.47
N ASN A 173 9.64 15.32 10.49
CA ASN A 173 10.14 14.04 9.99
C ASN A 173 9.52 12.84 10.74
N ASP A 174 9.50 12.88 12.07
CA ASP A 174 8.89 11.82 12.89
C ASP A 174 7.38 11.68 12.63
N TYR A 175 6.69 12.78 12.38
CA TYR A 175 5.28 12.76 11.98
C TYR A 175 5.09 12.05 10.63
N PHE A 176 5.91 12.34 9.63
CA PHE A 176 5.86 11.65 8.32
C PHE A 176 6.17 10.16 8.43
N LEU A 177 7.11 9.75 9.29
CA LEU A 177 7.40 8.33 9.54
C LEU A 177 6.22 7.59 10.18
N ARG A 178 5.56 8.21 11.17
CA ARG A 178 4.36 7.65 11.79
C ARG A 178 3.19 7.56 10.81
N GLN A 179 2.99 8.60 10.00
CA GLN A 179 1.96 8.62 8.96
C GLN A 179 2.20 7.55 7.89
N SER A 180 3.44 7.38 7.43
CA SER A 180 3.83 6.32 6.49
C SER A 180 3.53 4.93 7.06
N ARG A 181 3.90 4.67 8.32
CA ARG A 181 3.58 3.38 8.98
C ARG A 181 2.08 3.14 9.08
N ALA A 182 1.30 4.15 9.49
CA ALA A 182 -0.15 4.02 9.59
C ALA A 182 -0.79 3.73 8.23
N MET A 183 -0.37 4.45 7.19
CA MET A 183 -0.82 4.23 5.81
C MET A 183 -0.47 2.81 5.34
N GLY A 184 0.76 2.36 5.59
CA GLY A 184 1.21 1.01 5.26
C GLY A 184 0.38 -0.08 5.96
N ILE A 185 0.06 0.09 7.24
CA ILE A 185 -0.79 -0.84 8.00
C ILE A 185 -2.21 -0.87 7.42
N ILE A 186 -2.81 0.28 7.11
CA ILE A 186 -4.16 0.36 6.52
C ILE A 186 -4.19 -0.41 5.19
N ILE A 187 -3.18 -0.21 4.35
CA ILE A 187 -3.07 -0.81 3.03
C ILE A 187 -2.84 -2.33 3.11
N LEU A 188 -1.97 -2.79 4.02
CA LEU A 188 -1.79 -4.23 4.28
C LEU A 188 -3.10 -4.87 4.74
N THR A 189 -3.84 -4.18 5.61
CA THR A 189 -5.12 -4.66 6.11
C THR A 189 -6.16 -4.76 4.99
N ILE A 190 -6.24 -3.76 4.10
CA ILE A 190 -7.14 -3.78 2.94
C ILE A 190 -6.75 -4.90 1.97
N SER A 191 -5.45 -5.07 1.69
CA SER A 191 -4.96 -6.13 0.80
C SER A 191 -5.26 -7.52 1.35
N ALA A 192 -5.06 -7.73 2.65
CA ALA A 192 -5.42 -8.98 3.32
C ALA A 192 -6.94 -9.23 3.25
N LEU A 193 -7.75 -8.19 3.41
CA LEU A 193 -9.21 -8.28 3.28
C LEU A 193 -9.61 -8.69 1.86
N PHE A 194 -9.04 -8.07 0.82
CA PHE A 194 -9.31 -8.44 -0.57
C PHE A 194 -8.89 -9.87 -0.90
N SER A 195 -7.72 -10.32 -0.42
CA SER A 195 -7.29 -11.71 -0.60
C SER A 195 -8.27 -12.70 0.02
N LEU A 196 -8.82 -12.36 1.19
CA LEU A 196 -9.82 -13.19 1.86
C LEU A 196 -11.13 -13.25 1.06
N LEU A 197 -11.58 -12.09 0.56
CA LEU A 197 -12.78 -11.98 -0.27
C LEU A 197 -12.66 -12.80 -1.56
N LEU A 198 -11.50 -12.74 -2.21
CA LEU A 198 -11.19 -13.50 -3.42
C LEU A 198 -11.29 -15.01 -3.15
N GLY A 199 -10.72 -15.47 -2.03
CA GLY A 199 -10.85 -16.86 -1.59
C GLY A 199 -12.31 -17.30 -1.40
N VAL A 200 -13.14 -16.45 -0.79
CA VAL A 200 -14.57 -16.73 -0.60
C VAL A 200 -15.30 -16.83 -1.94
N VAL A 201 -14.98 -15.96 -2.92
CA VAL A 201 -15.57 -16.02 -4.26
C VAL A 201 -15.23 -17.34 -4.94
N ILE A 202 -13.96 -17.74 -4.93
CA ILE A 202 -13.50 -18.98 -5.56
C ILE A 202 -14.20 -20.20 -4.94
N VAL A 203 -14.25 -20.27 -3.60
CA VAL A 203 -14.88 -21.40 -2.92
C VAL A 203 -16.35 -21.55 -3.30
N ASN A 204 -17.10 -20.45 -3.36
CA ASN A 204 -18.53 -20.49 -3.66
C ASN A 204 -18.85 -20.63 -5.15
N SER A 205 -18.04 -20.05 -6.04
CA SER A 205 -18.28 -20.09 -7.48
C SER A 205 -17.74 -21.35 -8.16
N ILE A 206 -16.72 -21.99 -7.59
CA ILE A 206 -16.04 -23.14 -8.18
C ILE A 206 -16.08 -24.35 -7.24
N ALA A 207 -15.47 -24.25 -6.06
CA ALA A 207 -15.20 -25.43 -5.24
C ALA A 207 -16.48 -26.14 -4.76
N ILE A 208 -17.49 -25.38 -4.35
CA ILE A 208 -18.78 -25.94 -3.90
C ILE A 208 -19.53 -26.61 -5.07
N PRO A 209 -19.79 -25.93 -6.21
CA PRO A 209 -20.45 -26.57 -7.35
C PRO A 209 -19.68 -27.78 -7.92
N LEU A 210 -18.34 -27.72 -7.94
CA LEU A 210 -17.53 -28.83 -8.45
C LEU A 210 -17.67 -30.07 -7.55
N LYS A 211 -17.82 -29.89 -6.24
CA LYS A 211 -18.13 -30.98 -5.31
C LYS A 211 -19.52 -31.58 -5.53
N GLN A 212 -20.50 -30.76 -5.93
CA GLN A 212 -21.82 -31.27 -6.31
C GLN A 212 -21.74 -32.12 -7.59
N VAL A 213 -20.98 -31.67 -8.59
CA VAL A 213 -20.71 -32.42 -9.82
C VAL A 213 -20.00 -33.75 -9.50
N GLU A 214 -18.97 -33.73 -8.65
CA GLU A 214 -18.28 -34.95 -8.21
C GLU A 214 -19.24 -35.95 -7.54
N THR A 215 -20.10 -35.47 -6.64
CA THR A 215 -21.06 -36.31 -5.92
C THR A 215 -22.06 -36.95 -6.89
N ALA A 216 -22.57 -36.17 -7.85
CA ALA A 216 -23.50 -36.69 -8.83
C ALA A 216 -22.85 -37.70 -9.79
N ALA A 217 -21.61 -37.47 -10.22
CA ALA A 217 -20.87 -38.43 -11.02
C ALA A 217 -20.69 -39.78 -10.30
N LYS A 218 -20.47 -39.76 -8.97
CA LYS A 218 -20.43 -40.99 -8.16
C LYS A 218 -21.77 -41.73 -8.10
N LEU A 219 -22.90 -41.00 -8.05
CA LEU A 219 -24.24 -41.61 -8.11
C LEU A 219 -24.50 -42.27 -9.46
N VAL A 220 -24.13 -41.59 -10.55
CA VAL A 220 -24.22 -42.15 -11.91
C VAL A 220 -23.37 -43.42 -12.05
N ALA A 221 -22.16 -43.43 -11.46
CA ALA A 221 -21.27 -44.59 -11.51
C ALA A 221 -21.85 -45.84 -10.82
N VAL A 222 -22.72 -45.68 -9.82
CA VAL A 222 -23.44 -46.80 -9.17
C VAL A 222 -24.80 -47.10 -9.81
N GLY A 223 -25.11 -46.47 -10.95
CA GLY A 223 -26.35 -46.68 -11.70
C GLY A 223 -27.55 -45.90 -11.16
N ASP A 224 -27.37 -45.04 -10.15
CA ASP A 224 -28.44 -44.16 -9.67
C ASP A 224 -28.54 -42.94 -10.60
N LEU A 225 -29.45 -43.07 -11.56
CA LEU A 225 -29.78 -42.01 -12.49
C LEU A 225 -30.96 -41.17 -12.01
N SER A 226 -31.47 -41.28 -10.78
CA SER A 226 -32.74 -40.62 -10.39
C SER A 226 -32.64 -39.11 -10.17
N HIS A 227 -31.42 -38.58 -10.01
CA HIS A 227 -31.18 -37.19 -9.61
C HIS A 227 -30.71 -36.29 -10.77
N ASN A 228 -31.24 -35.06 -10.82
CA ASN A 228 -30.70 -33.98 -11.65
C ASN A 228 -29.90 -33.01 -10.78
N ILE A 229 -28.85 -32.42 -11.34
CA ILE A 229 -27.96 -31.49 -10.64
C ILE A 229 -28.46 -30.07 -10.89
N THR A 230 -28.72 -29.32 -9.83
CA THR A 230 -28.98 -27.88 -9.90
C THR A 230 -27.82 -27.14 -9.23
N ALA A 231 -27.12 -26.30 -9.98
CA ALA A 231 -26.03 -25.51 -9.47
C ALA A 231 -26.26 -24.03 -9.76
N ILE A 232 -25.76 -23.20 -8.85
CA ILE A 232 -25.67 -21.75 -9.04
C ILE A 232 -24.18 -21.44 -9.00
N GLY A 233 -23.64 -20.86 -10.06
CA GLY A 233 -22.21 -20.63 -10.18
C GLY A 233 -21.88 -19.82 -11.42
N SER A 234 -20.60 -19.81 -11.75
CA SER A 234 -20.12 -19.16 -12.97
C SER A 234 -20.67 -19.84 -14.23
N PRO A 235 -20.71 -19.14 -15.37
CA PRO A 235 -21.14 -19.72 -16.65
C PRO A 235 -20.41 -21.01 -17.02
N GLU A 236 -19.11 -21.11 -16.70
CA GLU A 236 -18.31 -22.31 -16.97
C GLU A 236 -18.85 -23.52 -16.20
N ILE A 237 -19.12 -23.35 -14.91
CA ILE A 237 -19.64 -24.39 -14.04
C ILE A 237 -21.06 -24.79 -14.44
N LEU A 238 -21.90 -23.81 -14.81
CA LEU A 238 -23.25 -24.08 -15.33
C LEU A 238 -23.19 -24.91 -16.61
N GLY A 239 -22.20 -24.65 -17.49
CA GLY A 239 -21.94 -25.47 -18.67
C GLY A 239 -21.59 -26.92 -18.33
N VAL A 240 -20.72 -27.15 -17.35
CA VAL A 240 -20.37 -28.51 -16.89
C VAL A 240 -21.59 -29.24 -16.34
N VAL A 241 -22.39 -28.57 -15.52
CA VAL A 241 -23.62 -29.14 -14.91
C VAL A 241 -24.65 -29.48 -15.97
N ALA A 242 -24.83 -28.61 -16.97
CA ALA A 242 -25.72 -28.86 -18.10
C ALA A 242 -25.29 -30.09 -18.91
N GLY A 243 -23.99 -30.21 -19.23
CA GLY A 243 -23.44 -31.36 -19.95
C GLY A 243 -23.62 -32.68 -19.18
N LEU A 244 -23.38 -32.67 -17.86
CA LEU A 244 -23.60 -33.86 -17.03
C LEU A 244 -25.08 -34.26 -16.96
N ASN A 245 -25.99 -33.30 -16.81
CA ASN A 245 -27.43 -33.59 -16.85
C ASN A 245 -27.86 -34.16 -18.20
N GLN A 246 -27.29 -33.68 -19.32
CA GLN A 246 -27.55 -34.23 -20.64
C GLN A 246 -27.10 -35.69 -20.76
N ALA A 247 -25.92 -36.03 -20.22
CA ALA A 247 -25.42 -37.40 -20.18
C ALA A 247 -26.31 -38.32 -19.32
N ILE A 248 -26.75 -37.85 -18.14
CA ILE A 248 -27.68 -38.60 -17.27
C ILE A 248 -28.99 -38.91 -18.01
N ASN A 249 -29.56 -37.92 -18.70
CA ASN A 249 -30.79 -38.10 -19.47
C ASN A 249 -30.61 -39.11 -20.62
N GLY A 250 -29.50 -39.03 -21.36
CA GLY A 250 -29.19 -40.02 -22.40
C GLY A 250 -29.05 -41.44 -21.86
N LEU A 251 -28.42 -41.61 -20.69
CA LEU A 251 -28.34 -42.91 -20.01
C LEU A 251 -29.72 -43.43 -19.57
N ARG A 252 -30.60 -42.56 -19.05
CA ARG A 252 -31.97 -42.94 -18.69
C ARG A 252 -32.75 -43.45 -19.90
N GLU A 253 -32.64 -42.76 -21.02
CA GLU A 253 -33.31 -43.13 -22.27
C GLU A 253 -32.80 -44.47 -22.81
N LEU A 254 -31.48 -44.68 -22.80
CA LEU A 254 -30.88 -45.96 -23.17
C LEU A 254 -31.38 -47.12 -22.30
N VAL A 255 -31.41 -46.94 -20.97
CA VAL A 255 -31.92 -47.96 -20.04
C VAL A 255 -33.42 -48.23 -20.25
N SER A 256 -34.21 -47.17 -20.48
CA SER A 256 -35.64 -47.30 -20.79
C SER A 256 -35.87 -48.11 -22.06
N ASN A 257 -35.09 -47.85 -23.11
CA ASN A 257 -35.16 -48.58 -24.37
C ASN A 257 -34.75 -50.05 -24.20
N ILE A 258 -33.69 -50.33 -23.43
CA ILE A 258 -33.27 -51.72 -23.14
C ILE A 258 -34.37 -52.48 -22.39
N ASN A 259 -35.02 -51.86 -21.40
CA ASN A 259 -36.12 -52.48 -20.66
C ASN A 259 -37.31 -52.76 -21.57
N SER A 260 -37.69 -51.82 -22.43
CA SER A 260 -38.78 -52.01 -23.39
C SER A 260 -38.49 -53.15 -24.38
N GLN A 261 -37.28 -53.20 -24.94
CA GLN A 261 -36.85 -54.28 -25.83
C GLN A 261 -36.80 -55.63 -25.11
N SER A 262 -36.40 -55.66 -23.85
CA SER A 262 -36.40 -56.87 -23.02
C SER A 262 -37.81 -57.37 -22.73
N GLU A 263 -38.77 -56.48 -22.51
CA GLU A 263 -40.19 -56.84 -22.34
C GLU A 263 -40.79 -57.43 -23.63
N ILE A 264 -40.46 -56.84 -24.79
CA ILE A 264 -40.84 -57.37 -26.11
C ILE A 264 -40.24 -58.77 -26.31
N LEU A 265 -38.94 -58.94 -26.00
CA LEU A 265 -38.26 -60.22 -26.10
C LEU A 265 -38.86 -61.28 -25.17
N PHE A 266 -39.23 -60.88 -23.94
CA PHE A 266 -39.89 -61.75 -22.98
C PHE A 266 -41.26 -62.21 -23.51
N LYS A 267 -42.07 -61.29 -24.04
CA LYS A 267 -43.37 -61.61 -24.67
C LYS A 267 -43.21 -62.56 -25.85
N ALA A 268 -42.28 -62.29 -26.76
CA ALA A 268 -41.99 -63.16 -27.90
C ALA A 268 -41.53 -64.57 -27.47
N SER A 269 -40.72 -64.66 -26.40
CA SER A 269 -40.30 -65.95 -25.83
C SER A 269 -41.47 -66.74 -25.22
N GLN A 270 -42.40 -66.04 -24.58
CA GLN A 270 -43.63 -66.62 -24.04
C GLN A 270 -44.52 -67.17 -25.15
N GLU A 271 -44.71 -66.41 -26.23
CA GLU A 271 -45.47 -66.83 -27.42
C GLU A 271 -44.83 -68.04 -28.09
N LEU A 272 -43.51 -68.03 -28.29
CA LEU A 272 -42.77 -69.15 -28.87
C LEU A 272 -42.90 -70.42 -28.02
N LYS A 273 -42.85 -70.30 -26.69
CA LYS A 273 -43.06 -71.42 -25.76
C LYS A 273 -44.45 -72.01 -25.92
N SER A 274 -45.48 -71.18 -26.00
CA SER A 274 -46.86 -71.61 -26.23
C SER A 274 -47.01 -72.33 -27.56
N ALA A 275 -46.50 -71.75 -28.65
CA ALA A 275 -46.53 -72.36 -29.99
C ALA A 275 -45.79 -73.69 -30.05
N SER A 276 -44.63 -73.80 -29.38
CA SER A 276 -43.86 -75.05 -29.30
C SER A 276 -44.61 -76.13 -28.50
N SER A 277 -45.28 -75.76 -27.42
CA SER A 277 -46.10 -76.68 -26.62
C SER A 277 -47.29 -77.21 -27.41
N GLU A 278 -47.97 -76.33 -28.14
CA GLU A 278 -49.10 -76.68 -29.01
C GLU A 278 -48.65 -77.63 -30.13
N THR A 279 -47.56 -77.28 -30.82
CA THR A 279 -46.96 -78.14 -31.85
C THR A 279 -46.57 -79.51 -31.30
N GLY A 280 -45.98 -79.56 -30.09
CA GLY A 280 -45.64 -80.81 -29.42
C GLY A 280 -46.88 -81.66 -29.08
N HIS A 281 -47.97 -81.04 -28.65
CA HIS A 281 -49.26 -81.72 -28.45
C HIS A 281 -49.81 -82.29 -29.75
N SER A 282 -49.83 -81.50 -30.83
CA SER A 282 -50.31 -81.98 -32.14
C SER A 282 -49.46 -83.12 -32.69
N ALA A 283 -48.13 -83.05 -32.55
CA ALA A 283 -47.25 -84.14 -32.97
C ALA A 283 -47.47 -85.43 -32.16
N ALA A 284 -47.73 -85.31 -30.85
CA ALA A 284 -48.06 -86.45 -30.00
C ALA A 284 -49.41 -87.09 -30.36
N GLU A 285 -50.41 -86.29 -30.72
CA GLU A 285 -51.70 -86.77 -31.24
C GLU A 285 -51.53 -87.55 -32.54
N VAL A 286 -50.77 -87.01 -33.51
CA VAL A 286 -50.51 -87.68 -34.81
C VAL A 286 -49.76 -89.00 -34.62
N ALA A 287 -48.80 -89.07 -33.70
CA ALA A 287 -48.06 -90.32 -33.42
C ALA A 287 -48.93 -91.39 -32.75
N LYS A 288 -50.10 -91.02 -32.20
CA LYS A 288 -51.04 -91.90 -31.53
C LYS A 288 -52.13 -92.45 -32.47
N ALA A 289 -52.28 -91.85 -33.66
CA ALA A 289 -53.21 -92.23 -34.71
C ALA A 289 -52.59 -93.23 -35.70
#